data_AF-A0A8J3EVR6-F1
#
_entry.id   AF-A0A8J3EVR6-F1
#
_cell.length_a   1.000
_cell.length_b   1.000
_cell.length_c   1.000
_cell.angle_alpha   90.00
_cell.angle_beta   90.00
_cell.angle_gamma   90.00
#
_symmetry.space_group_name_H-M   'P 1'
#
loop_
_entity.id
_entity.type
_entity.pdbx_description
1 polymer ?
#
loop_
_entity_poly.entity_id
_entity_poly.type
_entity_poly.pdbx_seq_one_letter_code
_entity_poly.pdbx_strand_id
1 'polypeptide(L)'
;MKKMITCFVTTVFLTMGFTNHTYAYSYKVKSGDTLSQISKKHKVTVSQLKYWNKLKSDRINVNQVLQIKPAKKSTTTKKTSTTAKPVKVLKMKASAYTGNCKGCSGKTATGLNLKKNPDLKVISVDPKVIPLGSKVYVEGYGYAIAGDTGGALKGNKIDVFIPNQKKALNWGVKTVTVKVYKK
;
A
#
# COMPACT_ATOMS: atom_id res chain seq x y z
N MET A 1 30.78 58.36 35.16
CA MET A 1 30.83 57.08 35.89
C MET A 1 29.50 56.36 35.71
N LYS A 2 29.54 55.04 35.48
CA LYS A 2 28.42 54.08 35.38
C LYS A 2 27.56 54.20 34.11
N LYS A 3 27.22 53.16 33.34
CA LYS A 3 27.71 51.79 33.06
C LYS A 3 26.84 51.35 31.85
N MET A 4 27.42 50.67 30.86
CA MET A 4 26.73 50.12 29.66
C MET A 4 25.51 49.27 30.01
N ILE A 5 24.43 49.33 29.21
CA ILE A 5 23.62 48.14 28.87
C ILE A 5 23.12 48.23 27.43
N THR A 6 23.63 47.31 26.61
CA THR A 6 23.22 46.95 25.26
C THR A 6 21.92 46.13 25.31
N CYS A 7 20.89 46.48 24.55
CA CYS A 7 19.74 45.58 24.30
C CYS A 7 19.78 45.08 22.85
N PHE A 8 20.39 43.91 22.66
CA PHE A 8 20.22 43.10 21.46
C PHE A 8 18.76 42.63 21.39
N VAL A 9 17.99 43.13 20.42
CA VAL A 9 16.68 42.55 20.08
C VAL A 9 16.94 41.32 19.23
N THR A 10 17.29 40.21 19.86
CA THR A 10 17.22 38.90 19.21
C THR A 10 15.77 38.43 19.29
N THR A 11 15.05 38.56 18.19
CA THR A 11 13.76 37.91 17.97
C THR A 11 13.96 36.39 18.02
N VAL A 12 13.83 35.82 19.21
CA VAL A 12 13.69 34.37 19.38
C VAL A 12 12.32 33.99 18.82
N PHE A 13 12.29 33.62 17.54
CA PHE A 13 11.18 32.88 16.95
C PHE A 13 11.12 31.52 17.65
N LEU A 14 10.30 31.44 18.71
CA LEU A 14 9.99 30.19 19.39
C LEU A 14 9.19 29.31 18.44
N THR A 15 9.87 28.46 17.68
CA THR A 15 9.25 27.43 16.85
C THR A 15 8.70 26.34 17.76
N MET A 16 7.47 26.53 18.25
CA MET A 16 6.69 25.44 18.85
C MET A 16 6.41 24.41 17.76
N GLY A 17 7.25 23.39 17.69
CA GLY A 17 7.00 22.22 16.86
C GLY A 17 5.73 21.53 17.34
N PHE A 18 4.66 21.57 16.54
CA PHE A 18 3.48 20.74 16.77
C PHE A 18 3.87 19.27 16.57
N THR A 19 4.21 18.58 17.65
CA THR A 19 4.35 17.12 17.63
C THR A 19 2.97 16.51 17.46
N ASN A 20 2.70 15.94 16.28
CA ASN A 20 1.46 15.19 16.01
C ASN A 20 1.50 13.87 16.80
N HIS A 21 1.03 13.90 18.05
CA HIS A 21 0.91 12.71 18.88
C HIS A 21 -0.32 11.90 18.41
N THR A 22 -0.08 10.69 17.90
CA THR A 22 -1.16 9.80 17.45
C THR A 22 -1.64 8.96 18.62
N TYR A 23 -2.78 9.30 19.21
CA TYR A 23 -3.38 8.55 20.32
C TYR A 23 -4.14 7.33 19.79
N ALA A 24 -3.75 6.12 20.20
CA ALA A 24 -4.58 4.94 20.01
C ALA A 24 -5.84 5.06 20.87
N TYR A 25 -7.00 4.71 20.32
CA TYR A 25 -8.27 4.68 21.06
C TYR A 25 -8.95 3.32 20.86
N SER A 26 -9.77 2.89 21.81
CA SER A 26 -10.42 1.58 21.80
C SER A 26 -11.94 1.69 21.62
N TYR A 27 -12.52 0.84 20.76
CA TYR A 27 -13.96 0.78 20.48
C TYR A 27 -14.57 -0.52 21.01
N LYS A 28 -15.64 -0.43 21.79
CA LYS A 28 -16.39 -1.60 22.28
C LYS A 28 -17.52 -1.93 21.30
N VAL A 29 -17.47 -3.14 20.74
CA VAL A 29 -18.45 -3.66 19.77
C VAL A 29 -19.84 -3.73 20.39
N LYS A 30 -20.83 -3.17 19.69
CA LYS A 30 -22.25 -3.18 20.08
C LYS A 30 -23.03 -4.22 19.30
N SER A 31 -24.23 -4.57 19.78
CA SER A 31 -25.14 -5.43 19.04
C SER A 31 -25.44 -4.84 17.67
N GLY A 32 -25.31 -5.65 16.61
CA GLY A 32 -25.51 -5.24 15.22
C GLY A 32 -24.28 -4.64 14.52
N ASP A 33 -23.15 -4.45 15.22
CA ASP A 33 -21.93 -3.94 14.60
C ASP A 33 -21.27 -4.97 13.68
N THR A 34 -20.72 -4.49 12.56
CA THR A 34 -19.83 -5.26 11.68
C THR A 34 -18.46 -4.59 11.57
N LEU A 35 -17.40 -5.37 11.30
CA LEU A 35 -16.07 -4.81 11.06
C LEU A 35 -16.05 -3.76 9.95
N SER A 36 -16.86 -3.94 8.91
CA SER A 36 -16.98 -3.01 7.77
C SER A 36 -17.55 -1.65 8.20
N GLN A 37 -18.62 -1.64 8.99
CA GLN A 37 -19.22 -0.41 9.50
C GLN A 37 -18.29 0.30 10.48
N ILE A 38 -17.66 -0.44 11.39
CA ILE A 38 -16.69 0.09 12.35
C ILE A 38 -15.50 0.70 11.59
N SER A 39 -14.90 -0.03 10.64
CA SER A 39 -13.74 0.49 9.90
C SER A 39 -14.09 1.76 9.12
N LYS A 40 -15.26 1.81 8.47
CA LYS A 40 -15.75 2.99 7.75
C LYS A 40 -15.96 4.19 8.68
N LYS A 41 -16.62 3.98 9.82
CA LYS A 41 -16.85 5.01 10.85
C LYS A 41 -15.54 5.61 11.35
N HIS A 42 -14.53 4.77 11.54
CA HIS A 42 -13.23 5.16 12.05
C HIS A 42 -12.21 5.52 10.97
N LYS A 43 -12.62 5.57 9.68
CA LYS A 43 -11.78 5.94 8.53
C LYS A 43 -10.51 5.07 8.42
N VAL A 44 -10.64 3.78 8.72
CA VAL A 44 -9.58 2.76 8.60
C VAL A 44 -10.08 1.62 7.71
N THR A 45 -9.19 0.78 7.20
CA THR A 45 -9.61 -0.41 6.44
C THR A 45 -9.92 -1.59 7.37
N VAL A 46 -10.78 -2.52 6.91
CA VAL A 46 -11.04 -3.78 7.64
C VAL A 46 -9.74 -4.55 7.87
N SER A 47 -8.82 -4.55 6.89
CA SER A 47 -7.50 -5.18 7.01
C SER A 47 -6.67 -4.59 8.16
N GLN A 48 -6.58 -3.26 8.23
CA GLN A 48 -5.89 -2.56 9.31
C GLN A 48 -6.52 -2.87 10.68
N LEU A 49 -7.85 -2.80 10.76
CA LEU A 49 -8.59 -3.08 11.99
C LEU A 49 -8.37 -4.52 12.47
N LYS A 50 -8.37 -5.50 11.55
CA LYS A 50 -8.06 -6.90 11.86
C LYS A 50 -6.62 -7.09 12.32
N TYR A 51 -5.67 -6.45 11.64
CA TYR A 51 -4.25 -6.54 11.97
C TYR A 51 -3.96 -6.05 13.40
N TRP A 52 -4.47 -4.88 13.78
CA TRP A 52 -4.26 -4.34 15.13
C TRP A 52 -4.86 -5.20 16.23
N ASN A 53 -5.94 -5.91 15.91
CA ASN A 53 -6.71 -6.73 16.84
C ASN A 53 -6.43 -8.23 16.71
N LYS A 54 -5.42 -8.62 15.90
CA LYS A 54 -5.05 -10.02 15.63
C LYS A 54 -6.24 -10.89 15.20
N LEU A 55 -7.22 -10.31 14.49
CA LEU A 55 -8.42 -11.01 14.05
C LEU A 55 -8.13 -11.84 12.80
N LYS A 56 -8.48 -13.14 12.85
CA LYS A 56 -8.31 -14.07 11.72
C LYS A 56 -9.50 -14.05 10.76
N SER A 57 -10.68 -13.71 11.24
CA SER A 57 -11.92 -13.66 10.46
C SER A 57 -12.62 -12.30 10.63
N ASP A 58 -13.74 -12.14 9.94
CA ASP A 58 -14.55 -10.91 10.03
C ASP A 58 -15.60 -10.98 11.16
N ARG A 59 -15.63 -12.11 11.89
CA ARG A 59 -16.52 -12.33 13.02
C ARG A 59 -16.01 -11.56 14.24
N ILE A 60 -16.87 -10.73 14.82
CA ILE A 60 -16.66 -9.99 16.06
C ILE A 60 -17.82 -10.26 17.01
N ASN A 61 -17.53 -10.24 18.31
CA ASN A 61 -18.53 -10.50 19.34
C ASN A 61 -18.97 -9.19 20.00
N VAL A 62 -20.23 -9.14 20.43
CA VAL A 62 -20.73 -8.04 21.26
C VAL A 62 -19.85 -7.91 22.52
N ASN A 63 -19.57 -6.68 22.94
CA ASN A 63 -18.66 -6.32 24.03
C ASN A 63 -17.17 -6.53 23.77
N GLN A 64 -16.77 -7.08 22.62
CA GLN A 64 -15.36 -7.16 22.24
C GLN A 64 -14.75 -5.75 22.12
N VAL A 65 -13.55 -5.55 22.66
CA VAL A 65 -12.84 -4.28 22.56
C VAL A 65 -11.86 -4.34 21.40
N LEU A 66 -12.02 -3.44 20.44
CA LEU A 66 -11.14 -3.28 19.30
C LEU A 66 -10.21 -2.09 19.50
N GLN A 67 -8.92 -2.33 19.37
CA GLN A 67 -7.88 -1.32 19.23
C GLN A 67 -8.03 -0.62 17.88
N ILE A 68 -8.35 0.66 17.92
CA ILE A 68 -8.43 1.54 16.76
C ILE A 68 -7.26 2.51 16.86
N LYS A 69 -6.20 2.19 16.13
CA LYS A 69 -5.16 3.19 15.90
C LYS A 69 -5.78 4.18 14.92
N PRO A 70 -5.82 5.50 15.22
CA PRO A 70 -6.17 6.45 14.19
C PRO A 70 -5.24 6.11 13.04
N ALA A 71 -5.79 5.93 11.85
CA ALA A 71 -4.94 5.98 10.68
C ALA A 71 -4.21 7.33 10.84
N LYS A 72 -2.89 7.30 11.12
CA LYS A 72 -1.99 8.32 10.59
C LYS A 72 -2.55 8.52 9.21
N LYS A 73 -3.13 9.72 8.96
CA LYS A 73 -3.83 10.04 7.72
C LYS A 73 -3.05 9.25 6.70
N SER A 74 -3.67 8.20 6.17
CA SER A 74 -3.14 7.66 4.96
C SER A 74 -3.50 8.78 3.98
N THR A 75 -2.75 9.89 4.00
CA THR A 75 -1.82 10.05 2.91
C THR A 75 -1.36 8.63 2.64
N THR A 76 -2.05 7.98 1.68
CA THR A 76 -1.36 7.47 0.52
C THR A 76 -0.16 8.37 0.48
N THR A 77 0.97 7.90 1.00
CA THR A 77 2.18 8.63 0.75
C THR A 77 2.21 8.56 -0.77
N LYS A 78 1.67 9.60 -1.41
CA LYS A 78 2.45 10.57 -2.15
C LYS A 78 3.72 10.75 -1.33
N LYS A 79 4.51 9.67 -1.32
CA LYS A 79 5.94 9.70 -1.24
C LYS A 79 6.17 10.76 -2.29
N THR A 80 6.62 11.91 -1.85
CA THR A 80 7.21 12.89 -2.73
C THR A 80 8.33 12.10 -3.41
N SER A 81 7.96 11.36 -4.47
CA SER A 81 8.85 11.05 -5.54
C SER A 81 9.24 12.43 -6.00
N THR A 82 10.43 12.87 -5.63
CA THR A 82 11.28 13.51 -6.63
C THR A 82 10.94 12.82 -7.94
N THR A 83 10.29 13.54 -8.85
CA THR A 83 9.65 13.00 -10.05
C THR A 83 10.73 12.34 -10.91
N ALA A 84 11.09 11.11 -10.56
CA ALA A 84 12.04 10.32 -11.29
C ALA A 84 11.35 10.06 -12.63
N LYS A 85 11.89 10.63 -13.70
CA LYS A 85 11.35 10.39 -15.03
C LYS A 85 11.42 8.89 -15.30
N PRO A 86 10.37 8.29 -15.90
CA PRO A 86 10.42 6.89 -16.26
C PRO A 86 11.56 6.67 -17.27
N VAL A 87 12.34 5.62 -17.06
CA VAL A 87 13.42 5.21 -17.98
C VAL A 87 12.87 4.49 -19.21
N LYS A 88 11.66 3.94 -19.11
CA LYS A 88 10.98 3.23 -20.20
C LYS A 88 9.47 3.38 -20.06
N VAL A 89 8.78 3.59 -21.16
CA VAL A 89 7.31 3.62 -21.22
C VAL A 89 6.87 2.64 -22.29
N LEU A 90 5.97 1.72 -21.94
CA LEU A 90 5.57 0.60 -22.78
C LEU A 90 4.04 0.46 -22.79
N LYS A 91 3.47 0.13 -23.95
CA LYS A 91 2.11 -0.43 -24.02
C LYS A 91 2.20 -1.94 -23.88
N MET A 92 1.53 -2.50 -22.89
CA MET A 92 1.63 -3.93 -22.56
C MET A 92 0.24 -4.54 -22.40
N LYS A 93 0.08 -5.79 -22.81
CA LYS A 93 -1.12 -6.58 -22.54
C LYS A 93 -1.07 -7.05 -21.08
N ALA A 94 -2.00 -6.59 -20.26
CA ALA A 94 -2.08 -6.89 -18.85
C ALA A 94 -3.29 -7.77 -18.53
N SER A 95 -3.05 -8.94 -17.96
CA SER A 95 -4.03 -9.75 -17.24
C SER A 95 -3.94 -9.51 -15.74
N ALA A 96 -4.73 -10.24 -14.94
CA ALA A 96 -4.57 -10.30 -13.49
C ALA A 96 -4.52 -11.75 -13.00
N TYR A 97 -3.74 -11.98 -11.95
CA TYR A 97 -3.68 -13.25 -11.24
C TYR A 97 -3.96 -13.09 -9.75
N THR A 98 -4.32 -14.22 -9.13
CA THR A 98 -4.48 -14.33 -7.68
C THR A 98 -3.38 -15.23 -7.12
N GLY A 99 -3.02 -15.01 -5.85
CA GLY A 99 -1.99 -15.79 -5.15
C GLY A 99 -2.57 -17.02 -4.42
N ASN A 100 -3.88 -17.23 -4.50
CA ASN A 100 -4.63 -18.22 -3.71
C ASN A 100 -5.08 -19.43 -4.54
N CYS A 101 -4.30 -19.85 -5.53
CA CYS A 101 -4.53 -21.11 -6.24
C CYS A 101 -4.11 -22.33 -5.40
N LYS A 102 -4.79 -23.47 -5.61
CA LYS A 102 -4.48 -24.75 -4.96
C LYS A 102 -3.04 -25.16 -5.32
N GLY A 103 -2.21 -25.42 -4.32
CA GLY A 103 -0.78 -25.76 -4.49
C GLY A 103 0.15 -24.56 -4.67
N CYS A 104 -0.35 -23.34 -4.81
CA CYS A 104 0.50 -22.17 -4.97
C CYS A 104 1.11 -21.75 -3.62
N SER A 105 2.44 -21.58 -3.58
CA SER A 105 3.15 -21.10 -2.38
C SER A 105 2.84 -19.63 -2.06
N GLY A 106 2.42 -18.87 -3.07
CA GLY A 106 2.26 -17.41 -2.98
C GLY A 106 3.59 -16.66 -2.89
N LYS A 107 4.71 -17.33 -3.18
CA LYS A 107 6.03 -16.73 -3.29
C LYS A 107 6.31 -16.33 -4.73
N THR A 108 6.79 -15.11 -4.93
CA THR A 108 7.19 -14.61 -6.24
C THR A 108 8.65 -14.95 -6.56
N ALA A 109 9.08 -14.75 -7.80
CA ALA A 109 10.49 -14.92 -8.21
C ALA A 109 11.49 -14.10 -7.38
N THR A 110 11.08 -12.94 -6.85
CA THR A 110 11.91 -12.12 -5.96
C THR A 110 11.80 -12.49 -4.47
N GLY A 111 11.04 -13.54 -4.14
CA GLY A 111 10.86 -14.02 -2.77
C GLY A 111 9.77 -13.32 -1.97
N LEU A 112 8.97 -12.43 -2.58
CA LEU A 112 7.87 -11.75 -1.90
C LEU A 112 6.76 -12.76 -1.59
N ASN A 113 6.20 -12.69 -0.38
CA ASN A 113 5.09 -13.54 0.03
C ASN A 113 3.76 -12.78 -0.08
N LEU A 114 3.00 -13.07 -1.13
CA LEU A 114 1.73 -12.43 -1.46
C LEU A 114 0.58 -12.85 -0.52
N LYS A 115 0.66 -14.04 0.08
CA LYS A 115 -0.34 -14.51 1.06
C LYS A 115 -0.21 -13.81 2.41
N LYS A 116 1.04 -13.57 2.84
CA LYS A 116 1.32 -12.78 4.06
C LYS A 116 1.11 -11.29 3.85
N ASN A 117 1.23 -10.81 2.61
CA ASN A 117 1.13 -9.39 2.27
C ASN A 117 0.19 -9.17 1.07
N PRO A 118 -1.13 -9.39 1.23
CA PRO A 118 -2.09 -9.31 0.13
C PRO A 118 -2.23 -7.90 -0.46
N ASP A 119 -1.81 -6.86 0.28
CA ASP A 119 -1.84 -5.48 -0.15
C ASP A 119 -0.61 -5.08 -1.00
N LEU A 120 0.38 -5.98 -1.16
CA LEU A 120 1.53 -5.72 -2.04
C LEU A 120 1.06 -5.56 -3.48
N LYS A 121 1.56 -4.51 -4.13
CA LYS A 121 1.37 -4.28 -5.56
C LYS A 121 2.54 -4.89 -6.31
N VAL A 122 2.34 -6.09 -6.84
CA VAL A 122 3.34 -6.84 -7.59
C VAL A 122 2.81 -7.15 -8.98
N ILE A 123 3.70 -7.07 -9.97
CA ILE A 123 3.43 -7.57 -11.32
C ILE A 123 4.41 -8.68 -11.69
N SER A 124 3.91 -9.62 -12.48
CA SER A 124 4.69 -10.64 -13.17
C SER A 124 5.07 -10.12 -14.55
N VAL A 125 6.33 -10.29 -14.95
CA VAL A 125 6.89 -9.71 -16.19
C VAL A 125 7.81 -10.68 -16.93
N ASP A 126 8.18 -10.32 -18.16
CA ASP A 126 9.40 -10.82 -18.82
C ASP A 126 10.63 -10.04 -18.30
N PRO A 127 11.58 -10.66 -17.58
CA PRO A 127 12.77 -10.00 -17.06
C PRO A 127 13.66 -9.36 -18.13
N LYS A 128 13.60 -9.84 -19.38
CA LYS A 128 14.34 -9.25 -20.51
C LYS A 128 13.75 -7.90 -20.93
N VAL A 129 12.46 -7.66 -20.65
CA VAL A 129 11.76 -6.42 -21.01
C VAL A 129 11.69 -5.45 -19.84
N ILE A 130 11.38 -5.96 -18.64
CA ILE A 130 11.34 -5.22 -17.37
C ILE A 130 12.14 -6.02 -16.33
N PRO A 131 13.32 -5.54 -15.90
CA PRO A 131 14.13 -6.25 -14.91
C PRO A 131 13.41 -6.46 -13.57
N LEU A 132 13.63 -7.61 -12.93
CA LEU A 132 13.07 -7.88 -11.61
C LEU A 132 13.59 -6.90 -10.55
N GLY A 133 12.68 -6.48 -9.68
CA GLY A 133 12.87 -5.43 -8.67
C GLY A 133 12.63 -4.01 -9.19
N SER A 134 12.36 -3.81 -10.48
CA SER A 134 12.03 -2.49 -11.01
C SER A 134 10.77 -1.94 -10.35
N LYS A 135 10.80 -0.64 -10.01
CA LYS A 135 9.59 0.11 -9.67
C LYS A 135 8.86 0.43 -10.97
N VAL A 136 7.55 0.24 -10.98
CA VAL A 136 6.71 0.52 -12.13
C VAL A 136 5.46 1.28 -11.72
N TYR A 137 4.87 2.00 -12.67
CA TYR A 137 3.50 2.47 -12.60
C TYR A 137 2.71 1.82 -13.73
N VAL A 138 1.60 1.17 -13.40
CA VAL A 138 0.70 0.53 -14.35
C VAL A 138 -0.62 1.30 -14.37
N GLU A 139 -1.00 1.78 -15.54
CA GLU A 139 -2.26 2.48 -15.76
C GLU A 139 -3.46 1.66 -15.24
N GLY A 140 -4.32 2.30 -14.45
CA GLY A 140 -5.49 1.66 -13.83
C GLY A 140 -5.18 0.74 -12.62
N TYR A 141 -3.92 0.41 -12.34
CA TYR A 141 -3.53 -0.45 -11.22
C TYR A 141 -2.71 0.27 -10.13
N GLY A 142 -1.88 1.23 -10.53
CA GLY A 142 -1.05 2.07 -9.68
C GLY A 142 0.43 1.67 -9.67
N TYR A 143 1.17 2.17 -8.67
CA TYR A 143 2.58 1.83 -8.47
C TYR A 143 2.72 0.38 -7.99
N ALA A 144 3.71 -0.32 -8.53
CA ALA A 144 3.99 -1.71 -8.23
C ALA A 144 5.49 -2.04 -8.35
N ILE A 145 5.83 -3.27 -7.98
CA ILE A 145 7.16 -3.85 -8.16
C ILE A 145 7.06 -4.95 -9.22
N ALA A 146 7.99 -4.96 -10.17
CA ALA A 146 8.22 -6.11 -11.04
C ALA A 146 8.86 -7.23 -10.20
N GLY A 147 8.02 -8.00 -9.50
CA GLY A 147 8.45 -8.89 -8.43
C GLY A 147 8.39 -10.36 -8.80
N ASP A 148 7.81 -10.69 -9.94
CA ASP A 148 7.52 -12.07 -10.30
C ASP A 148 7.70 -12.33 -11.81
N THR A 149 7.68 -13.60 -12.19
CA THR A 149 7.80 -14.04 -13.58
C THR A 149 6.79 -15.12 -13.90
N GLY A 150 6.40 -15.25 -15.16
CA GLY A 150 5.59 -16.37 -15.65
C GLY A 150 6.15 -16.91 -16.95
N GLY A 151 6.14 -18.23 -17.14
CA GLY A 151 6.65 -18.87 -18.36
C GLY A 151 5.97 -18.32 -19.63
N ALA A 152 4.67 -18.03 -19.55
CA ALA A 152 3.88 -17.48 -20.66
C ALA A 152 3.99 -15.94 -20.82
N LEU A 153 4.58 -15.24 -19.86
CA LEU A 153 4.73 -13.79 -19.87
C LEU A 153 6.02 -13.40 -20.59
N LYS A 154 5.99 -13.50 -21.92
CA LYS A 154 7.09 -13.12 -22.82
C LYS A 154 6.78 -11.81 -23.54
N GLY A 155 7.78 -10.96 -23.72
CA GLY A 155 7.67 -9.69 -24.42
C GLY A 155 6.79 -8.67 -23.68
N ASN A 156 5.88 -8.01 -24.41
CA ASN A 156 5.02 -6.94 -23.89
C ASN A 156 3.76 -7.48 -23.18
N LYS A 157 3.94 -8.48 -22.31
CA LYS A 157 2.88 -9.09 -21.49
C LYS A 157 3.22 -8.96 -20.02
N ILE A 158 2.23 -8.59 -19.22
CA ILE A 158 2.34 -8.54 -17.76
C ILE A 158 1.12 -9.16 -17.11
N ASP A 159 1.26 -9.53 -15.85
CA ASP A 159 0.15 -9.99 -15.03
C ASP A 159 0.15 -9.22 -13.70
N VAL A 160 -0.96 -8.57 -13.35
CA VAL A 160 -1.06 -7.81 -12.10
C VAL A 160 -1.58 -8.67 -10.96
N PHE A 161 -0.93 -8.64 -9.81
CA PHE A 161 -1.42 -9.37 -8.65
C PHE A 161 -2.66 -8.68 -8.06
N ILE A 162 -3.76 -9.41 -7.98
CA ILE A 162 -4.98 -8.97 -7.30
C ILE A 162 -5.43 -10.10 -6.36
N PRO A 163 -5.39 -9.90 -5.02
CA PRO A 163 -5.67 -10.98 -4.08
C PRO A 163 -7.13 -11.47 -4.13
N ASN A 164 -8.06 -10.60 -4.51
CA ASN A 164 -9.48 -10.92 -4.59
C ASN A 164 -9.84 -11.41 -6.00
N GLN A 165 -10.32 -12.65 -6.10
CA GLN A 165 -10.65 -13.29 -7.38
C GLN A 165 -11.69 -12.52 -8.21
N LYS A 166 -12.75 -12.01 -7.59
CA LYS A 166 -13.77 -11.20 -8.29
C LYS A 166 -13.15 -9.93 -8.89
N LYS A 167 -12.26 -9.26 -8.15
CA LYS A 167 -11.54 -8.09 -8.67
C LYS A 167 -10.55 -8.45 -9.79
N ALA A 168 -9.91 -9.62 -9.71
CA ALA A 168 -9.03 -10.10 -10.78
C ALA A 168 -9.83 -10.40 -12.07
N LEU A 169 -11.01 -11.02 -11.95
CA LEU A 169 -11.90 -11.23 -13.09
C LEU A 169 -12.40 -9.91 -13.69
N ASN A 170 -12.81 -8.97 -12.84
CA ASN A 170 -13.25 -7.63 -13.28
C ASN A 170 -12.11 -6.82 -13.92
N TRP A 171 -10.86 -7.10 -13.58
CA TRP A 171 -9.72 -6.48 -14.26
C TRP A 171 -9.70 -6.89 -15.74
N GLY A 172 -9.98 -8.16 -16.05
CA GLY A 172 -9.99 -8.68 -17.41
C GLY A 172 -8.61 -8.65 -18.07
N VAL A 173 -8.57 -8.68 -19.39
CA VAL A 173 -7.33 -8.51 -20.16
C VAL A 173 -7.44 -7.23 -20.96
N LYS A 174 -6.46 -6.33 -20.81
CA LYS A 174 -6.47 -5.05 -21.50
C LYS A 174 -5.07 -4.57 -21.80
N THR A 175 -4.95 -3.67 -22.78
CA THR A 175 -3.69 -2.97 -23.04
C THR A 175 -3.57 -1.79 -22.08
N VAL A 176 -2.45 -1.70 -21.37
CA VAL A 176 -2.16 -0.64 -20.39
C VAL A 176 -0.83 0.02 -20.69
N THR A 177 -0.70 1.29 -20.30
CA THR A 177 0.60 1.97 -20.27
C THR A 177 1.35 1.60 -18.99
N VAL A 178 2.58 1.12 -19.15
CA VAL A 178 3.50 0.78 -18.06
C VAL A 178 4.70 1.72 -18.12
N LYS A 179 4.94 2.43 -17.02
CA LYS A 179 6.11 3.29 -16.83
C LYS A 179 7.09 2.57 -15.91
N VAL A 180 8.33 2.37 -16.36
CA VAL A 180 9.39 1.72 -15.61
C VAL A 180 10.34 2.79 -15.06
N TYR A 181 10.72 2.65 -13.81
CA TYR A 181 11.65 3.55 -13.12
C TYR A 181 12.93 2.81 -12.77
N LYS A 182 14.03 3.55 -12.62
CA LYS A 182 15.32 2.98 -12.21
C LYS A 182 15.15 2.24 -10.88
N LYS A 183 15.74 1.04 -10.81
CA LYS A 183 15.76 0.18 -9.62
C LYS A 183 16.31 0.92 -8.41
#